data_AF-A0A3M6YBB7-F1
#
_entry.id   AF-A0A3M6YBB7-F1
#
_cell.length_a   1.000
_cell.length_b   1.000
_cell.length_c   1.000
_cell.angle_alpha   90.00
_cell.angle_beta   90.00
_cell.angle_gamma   90.00
#
_symmetry.space_group_name_H-M   'P 1'
#
loop_
_entity.id
_entity.type
_entity.pdbx_description
1 polymer ?
#
loop_
_entity_poly.entity_id
_entity_poly.type
_entity_poly.pdbx_seq_one_letter_code
_entity_poly.pdbx_strand_id
1 'polypeptide(L)'
;MFSRDNLFGSRGQGQGQGPPPPNRQQAPPPNSAPARRPVEQRYTDRSPSRGYGQDEKGGHGGGYGAPPPSGMPMGRGMQLRPAKSPDDRYTFGNLCAVSAQDIPPSSDGTDTYLLINGTYVLSARPLPSFPRGHISLNDPQRTWMGVALTDVVEAQAYDPFSQGPQSYMGTMDVEVGFAGKKSTEVPYDQDELGKAFVNTFRNQIFAPGQQLLMDFRSIPLKMSIKTVELVDMQSLSAPSGAAQQRRDPMARGILTPESGINFSKDARSPINLKGSTKRPAANSVVRPDFKFEDLGIGGLDKEFSDIFRRAFASRIFPPGLAEKIGIQHVRGILLYGPPGTGKTLIARQIGKMLNAREPKVINGPEVLNKFVGQSEENIRKLFADAEKEQKEKGDESGLHIIIFDELDAVCKQRGAGAGGGTGVGDSVVNQLLSKLDGVDQLNNILLIGMTNRKDMIDEALLRPGRLEVHMEISLPDEFGRQQILKIHTTKMRENGKMADDVNLAELAKSTRNFSGAEINGL
;
A
#
# COMPACT_ATOMS: atom_id res chain seq x y z
N MET A 1 -33.89 8.65 -51.27
CA MET A 1 -35.04 7.88 -51.79
C MET A 1 -34.58 7.14 -53.04
N PHE A 2 -34.93 5.86 -53.12
CA PHE A 2 -34.75 4.88 -54.21
C PHE A 2 -33.42 4.11 -54.33
N SER A 3 -33.54 2.85 -53.88
CA SER A 3 -32.72 1.66 -54.16
C SER A 3 -32.80 1.19 -55.61
N ARG A 4 -31.83 0.38 -56.07
CA ARG A 4 -32.07 -1.04 -56.40
C ARG A 4 -30.80 -1.80 -56.85
N ASP A 5 -30.77 -3.04 -56.41
CA ASP A 5 -29.77 -4.10 -56.60
C ASP A 5 -29.69 -4.72 -58.01
N ASN A 6 -28.60 -5.49 -58.16
CA ASN A 6 -28.39 -6.73 -58.94
C ASN A 6 -28.11 -6.63 -60.46
N LEU A 7 -27.02 -7.26 -60.92
CA LEU A 7 -26.97 -8.68 -61.35
C LEU A 7 -25.61 -9.01 -62.04
N PHE A 8 -24.93 -10.08 -61.57
CA PHE A 8 -24.03 -11.05 -62.26
C PHE A 8 -22.88 -10.54 -63.17
N GLY A 9 -21.64 -11.06 -63.15
CA GLY A 9 -20.99 -12.19 -62.48
C GLY A 9 -19.69 -12.55 -63.23
N SER A 10 -18.65 -13.05 -62.53
CA SER A 10 -17.85 -14.25 -62.87
C SER A 10 -16.39 -14.21 -62.34
N ARG A 11 -16.15 -15.12 -61.39
CA ARG A 11 -14.97 -15.96 -61.08
C ARG A 11 -13.55 -15.56 -61.54
N GLY A 12 -12.66 -15.48 -60.53
CA GLY A 12 -11.25 -15.88 -60.60
C GLY A 12 -10.79 -16.40 -59.22
N GLN A 13 -10.37 -17.67 -59.16
CA GLN A 13 -9.91 -18.38 -57.95
C GLN A 13 -8.47 -18.01 -57.58
N GLY A 14 -8.17 -17.96 -56.27
CA GLY A 14 -6.82 -17.90 -55.73
C GLY A 14 -6.81 -18.19 -54.23
N GLN A 15 -6.64 -19.46 -53.87
CA GLN A 15 -6.45 -19.93 -52.49
C GLN A 15 -5.03 -19.58 -52.01
N GLY A 16 -4.91 -18.98 -50.82
CA GLY A 16 -3.65 -18.78 -50.09
C GLY A 16 -3.87 -19.03 -48.61
N GLN A 17 -3.17 -20.05 -48.10
CA GLN A 17 -3.36 -20.73 -46.82
C GLN A 17 -2.87 -19.88 -45.62
N GLY A 18 -3.60 -19.96 -44.50
CA GLY A 18 -3.20 -19.42 -43.20
C GLY A 18 -2.18 -20.30 -42.46
N PRO A 19 -1.39 -19.74 -41.54
CA PRO A 19 -0.30 -20.44 -40.87
C PRO A 19 -0.77 -21.42 -39.78
N PRO A 20 -0.04 -22.53 -39.53
CA PRO A 20 -0.43 -23.57 -38.58
C PRO A 20 -0.05 -23.23 -37.12
N PRO A 21 -0.70 -23.87 -36.12
CA PRO A 21 -0.46 -23.62 -34.69
C PRO A 21 0.79 -24.32 -34.15
N PRO A 22 1.40 -23.82 -33.05
CA PRO A 22 2.60 -24.39 -32.46
C PRO A 22 2.35 -25.69 -31.67
N ASN A 23 3.37 -26.54 -31.75
CA ASN A 23 3.39 -27.95 -31.40
C ASN A 23 3.45 -28.20 -29.88
N ARG A 24 2.65 -29.15 -29.38
CA ARG A 24 2.70 -29.68 -28.00
C ARG A 24 4.00 -30.44 -27.78
N GLN A 25 4.87 -29.94 -26.89
CA GLN A 25 5.97 -30.73 -26.35
C GLN A 25 5.51 -31.61 -25.18
N GLN A 26 5.97 -32.85 -25.24
CA GLN A 26 5.62 -33.99 -24.41
C GLN A 26 6.35 -33.93 -23.06
N ALA A 27 5.66 -34.41 -22.02
CA ALA A 27 6.20 -34.61 -20.68
C ALA A 27 7.22 -35.78 -20.65
N PRO A 28 8.26 -35.73 -19.81
CA PRO A 28 9.14 -36.87 -19.57
C PRO A 28 8.49 -37.92 -18.64
N PRO A 29 8.87 -39.21 -18.76
CA PRO A 29 8.26 -40.34 -18.04
C PRO A 29 8.72 -40.47 -16.57
N PRO A 30 8.05 -41.29 -15.74
CA PRO A 30 8.27 -41.36 -14.30
C PRO A 30 9.49 -42.20 -13.97
N ASN A 31 10.35 -41.71 -13.06
CA ASN A 31 11.47 -42.51 -12.57
C ASN A 31 11.03 -43.36 -11.39
N SER A 32 11.30 -44.65 -11.53
CA SER A 32 10.97 -45.77 -10.65
C SER A 32 11.68 -45.74 -9.30
N ALA A 33 10.95 -46.08 -8.24
CA ALA A 33 11.49 -46.49 -6.96
C ALA A 33 12.31 -47.80 -7.07
N PRO A 34 13.19 -48.08 -6.09
CA PRO A 34 13.35 -49.45 -5.62
C PRO A 34 13.13 -49.59 -4.10
N ALA A 35 12.23 -50.51 -3.79
CA ALA A 35 12.30 -51.57 -2.78
C ALA A 35 12.69 -51.26 -1.31
N ARG A 36 11.70 -51.53 -0.46
CA ARG A 36 11.83 -51.93 0.96
C ARG A 36 12.76 -53.13 1.15
N ARG A 37 13.42 -53.23 2.31
CA ARG A 37 13.16 -54.30 3.31
C ARG A 37 13.79 -53.97 4.70
N PRO A 38 13.23 -54.55 5.79
CA PRO A 38 13.38 -54.14 7.19
C PRO A 38 14.45 -54.98 7.92
N VAL A 39 14.69 -54.73 9.22
CA VAL A 39 14.89 -55.74 10.30
C VAL A 39 15.13 -55.08 11.68
N GLU A 40 14.32 -55.56 12.65
CA GLU A 40 14.49 -55.79 14.11
C GLU A 40 15.12 -54.73 15.03
N GLN A 41 14.38 -54.20 16.02
CA GLN A 41 14.12 -54.80 17.36
C GLN A 41 15.38 -55.14 18.17
N ARG A 42 15.64 -54.35 19.22
CA ARG A 42 16.14 -54.87 20.50
C ARG A 42 15.49 -54.14 21.67
N TYR A 43 14.78 -54.95 22.46
CA TYR A 43 14.38 -54.73 23.84
C TYR A 43 15.58 -54.56 24.77
N THR A 44 15.42 -53.72 25.79
CA THR A 44 15.77 -53.94 27.21
C THR A 44 15.10 -52.80 27.98
N ASP A 45 13.88 -52.95 28.49
CA ASP A 45 13.52 -53.57 29.77
C ASP A 45 14.53 -53.34 30.90
N ARG A 46 14.19 -52.42 31.81
CA ARG A 46 14.72 -52.29 33.18
C ARG A 46 13.78 -51.40 34.00
N SER A 47 12.75 -52.01 34.57
CA SER A 47 12.32 -51.77 35.96
C SER A 47 12.83 -52.97 36.78
N PRO A 48 12.97 -52.96 38.13
CA PRO A 48 11.99 -52.43 39.08
C PRO A 48 12.52 -51.98 40.47
N SER A 49 11.59 -51.58 41.35
CA SER A 49 11.53 -51.84 42.81
C SER A 49 11.27 -50.56 43.62
N ARG A 50 10.09 -50.39 44.23
CA ARG A 50 9.52 -51.00 45.45
C ARG A 50 9.94 -50.28 46.75
N GLY A 51 8.93 -49.77 47.46
CA GLY A 51 8.88 -49.45 48.89
C GLY A 51 7.50 -48.85 49.19
N TYR A 52 6.51 -49.62 49.67
CA TYR A 52 6.08 -49.69 51.10
C TYR A 52 6.13 -48.30 51.76
N GLY A 53 5.04 -47.63 52.15
CA GLY A 53 3.80 -48.11 52.75
C GLY A 53 3.76 -47.59 54.18
N GLN A 54 2.95 -46.56 54.45
CA GLN A 54 2.54 -46.21 55.81
C GLN A 54 1.20 -45.48 55.79
N ASP A 55 0.21 -46.17 56.36
CA ASP A 55 -1.11 -45.69 56.70
C ASP A 55 -1.04 -44.77 57.94
N GLU A 56 -1.68 -43.61 57.86
CA GLU A 56 -2.26 -42.97 59.05
C GLU A 56 -3.68 -42.46 58.73
N LYS A 57 -4.62 -42.92 59.56
CA LYS A 57 -6.04 -42.56 59.57
C LYS A 57 -6.25 -41.21 60.24
N GLY A 58 -7.12 -40.38 59.68
CA GLY A 58 -7.73 -39.24 60.37
C GLY A 58 -8.82 -38.62 59.50
N GLY A 59 -10.09 -38.94 59.77
CA GLY A 59 -11.22 -38.47 59.00
C GLY A 59 -11.77 -37.11 59.46
N HIS A 60 -12.46 -36.42 58.55
CA HIS A 60 -13.64 -35.54 58.70
C HIS A 60 -13.97 -35.07 57.27
N GLY A 61 -15.07 -35.47 56.64
CA GLY A 61 -16.38 -34.87 56.86
C GLY A 61 -16.54 -33.59 56.03
N GLY A 62 -16.93 -33.69 54.76
CA GLY A 62 -17.19 -32.53 53.89
C GLY A 62 -17.86 -32.94 52.59
N GLY A 63 -19.04 -32.40 52.31
CA GLY A 63 -20.01 -32.92 51.36
C GLY A 63 -19.60 -32.93 49.89
N TYR A 64 -20.31 -33.78 49.13
CA TYR A 64 -20.26 -33.89 47.68
C TYR A 64 -20.66 -32.55 47.03
N GLY A 65 -19.68 -31.69 46.79
CA GLY A 65 -19.76 -30.67 45.75
C GLY A 65 -19.55 -31.35 44.40
N ALA A 66 -20.53 -31.25 43.51
CA ALA A 66 -20.38 -31.63 42.11
C ALA A 66 -19.09 -31.00 41.54
N PRO A 67 -18.34 -31.69 40.67
CA PRO A 67 -17.19 -31.08 40.02
C PRO A 67 -17.66 -29.86 39.21
N PRO A 68 -16.88 -28.76 39.19
CA PRO A 68 -17.22 -27.60 38.38
C PRO A 68 -17.35 -28.01 36.91
N PRO A 69 -18.24 -27.38 36.12
CA PRO A 69 -18.39 -27.70 34.72
C PRO A 69 -17.04 -27.52 34.04
N SER A 70 -16.57 -28.60 33.42
CA SER A 70 -15.35 -28.66 32.64
C SER A 70 -15.35 -27.53 31.61
N GLY A 71 -14.53 -26.51 31.86
CA GLY A 71 -14.05 -25.63 30.79
C GLY A 71 -13.39 -26.48 29.70
N MET A 72 -13.46 -26.00 28.46
CA MET A 72 -12.87 -26.71 27.32
C MET A 72 -11.42 -27.14 27.64
N PRO A 73 -11.08 -28.44 27.49
CA PRO A 73 -9.69 -28.86 27.55
C PRO A 73 -8.94 -28.18 26.40
N MET A 74 -7.97 -27.32 26.74
CA MET A 74 -7.00 -26.78 25.80
C MET A 74 -6.40 -27.94 24.99
N GLY A 75 -6.67 -27.99 23.68
CA GLY A 75 -6.02 -28.93 22.74
C GLY A 75 -6.89 -29.97 22.03
N ARG A 76 -8.20 -30.09 22.30
CA ARG A 76 -9.08 -30.99 21.53
C ARG A 76 -10.03 -30.19 20.63
N GLY A 77 -9.76 -30.19 19.33
CA GLY A 77 -10.64 -29.55 18.34
C GLY A 77 -12.03 -30.18 18.30
N MET A 78 -13.05 -29.33 18.17
CA MET A 78 -14.45 -29.73 18.03
C MET A 78 -14.88 -29.58 16.58
N GLN A 79 -15.58 -30.58 16.06
CA GLN A 79 -16.21 -30.49 14.74
C GLN A 79 -17.56 -29.81 14.85
N LEU A 80 -17.74 -28.70 14.12
CA LEU A 80 -18.96 -27.90 14.10
C LEU A 80 -19.49 -27.81 12.66
N ARG A 81 -20.82 -27.80 12.52
CA ARG A 81 -21.50 -27.58 11.24
C ARG A 81 -21.84 -26.10 11.08
N PRO A 82 -21.47 -25.45 9.96
CA PRO A 82 -21.86 -24.08 9.69
C PRO A 82 -23.39 -23.93 9.62
N ALA A 83 -23.89 -22.89 10.27
CA ALA A 83 -25.29 -22.48 10.23
C ALA A 83 -25.37 -20.98 9.87
N LYS A 84 -26.56 -20.52 9.50
CA LYS A 84 -26.79 -19.09 9.23
C LYS A 84 -26.65 -18.28 10.52
N SER A 85 -26.19 -17.03 10.38
CA SER A 85 -26.19 -16.05 11.47
C SER A 85 -27.61 -15.87 12.03
N PRO A 86 -27.77 -15.86 13.37
CA PRO A 86 -29.09 -15.83 14.00
C PRO A 86 -29.79 -14.47 13.85
N ASP A 87 -29.02 -13.38 13.86
CA ASP A 87 -29.55 -12.02 13.73
C ASP A 87 -28.49 -11.05 13.15
N ASP A 88 -28.90 -9.79 13.00
CA ASP A 88 -28.08 -8.70 12.48
C ASP A 88 -26.89 -8.35 13.40
N ARG A 89 -26.99 -8.59 14.72
CA ARG A 89 -25.88 -8.32 15.66
C ARG A 89 -24.71 -9.25 15.39
N TYR A 90 -24.97 -10.53 15.10
CA TYR A 90 -23.91 -11.46 14.71
C TYR A 90 -23.41 -11.18 13.29
N THR A 91 -24.32 -10.83 12.38
CA THR A 91 -23.99 -10.57 10.98
C THR A 91 -23.09 -9.35 10.81
N PHE A 92 -23.49 -8.19 11.34
CA PHE A 92 -22.75 -6.92 11.23
C PHE A 92 -21.72 -6.74 12.34
N GLY A 93 -21.76 -7.55 13.40
CA GLY A 93 -20.75 -7.57 14.45
C GLY A 93 -19.57 -8.49 14.16
N ASN A 94 -19.55 -9.19 13.02
CA ASN A 94 -18.52 -10.18 12.68
C ASN A 94 -18.33 -11.25 13.78
N LEU A 95 -19.44 -11.68 14.40
CA LEU A 95 -19.44 -12.67 15.49
C LEU A 95 -20.00 -14.02 15.03
N CYS A 96 -19.47 -15.09 15.61
CA CYS A 96 -20.01 -16.43 15.46
C CYS A 96 -20.85 -16.83 16.68
N ALA A 97 -22.13 -17.15 16.48
CA ALA A 97 -22.94 -17.78 17.50
C ALA A 97 -22.56 -19.25 17.64
N VAL A 98 -22.42 -19.69 18.88
CA VAL A 98 -22.13 -21.08 19.26
C VAL A 98 -23.01 -21.48 20.43
N SER A 99 -23.25 -22.77 20.63
CA SER A 99 -24.04 -23.21 21.78
C SER A 99 -23.27 -22.97 23.09
N ALA A 100 -23.93 -22.40 24.09
CA ALA A 100 -23.35 -22.18 25.42
C ALA A 100 -22.94 -23.46 26.16
N GLN A 101 -23.37 -24.62 25.65
CA GLN A 101 -23.03 -25.93 26.18
C GLN A 101 -21.80 -26.53 25.50
N ASP A 102 -21.53 -26.13 24.26
CA ASP A 102 -20.33 -26.52 23.53
C ASP A 102 -19.17 -25.59 23.93
N ILE A 103 -19.44 -24.28 23.92
CA ILE A 103 -18.49 -23.23 24.27
C ILE A 103 -19.11 -22.39 25.38
N PRO A 104 -18.71 -22.60 26.65
CA PRO A 104 -19.27 -21.83 27.76
C PRO A 104 -18.86 -20.35 27.66
N PRO A 105 -19.71 -19.42 28.13
CA PRO A 105 -19.36 -18.01 28.21
C PRO A 105 -18.14 -17.80 29.09
N SER A 106 -17.26 -16.90 28.67
CA SER A 106 -16.10 -16.50 29.47
C SER A 106 -16.55 -15.86 30.78
N SER A 107 -15.77 -16.04 31.85
CA SER A 107 -16.10 -15.53 33.20
C SER A 107 -16.16 -14.01 33.28
N ASP A 108 -15.45 -13.33 32.38
CA ASP A 108 -15.41 -11.87 32.22
C ASP A 108 -16.40 -11.34 31.17
N GLY A 109 -17.21 -12.23 30.57
CA GLY A 109 -18.20 -11.88 29.56
C GLY A 109 -17.61 -11.49 28.20
N THR A 110 -16.32 -11.72 27.96
CA THR A 110 -15.70 -11.45 26.65
C THR A 110 -16.01 -12.54 25.64
N ASP A 111 -15.87 -12.19 24.36
CA ASP A 111 -15.96 -13.15 23.28
C ASP A 111 -14.78 -14.13 23.32
N THR A 112 -15.02 -15.36 22.91
CA THR A 112 -13.99 -16.42 22.84
C THR A 112 -13.40 -16.46 21.45
N TYR A 113 -12.09 -16.43 21.31
CA TYR A 113 -11.46 -16.59 20.00
C TYR A 113 -11.40 -18.06 19.61
N LEU A 114 -11.85 -18.37 18.40
CA LEU A 114 -11.80 -19.71 17.83
C LEU A 114 -10.88 -19.73 16.61
N LEU A 115 -9.96 -20.69 16.59
CA LEU A 115 -9.20 -21.08 15.43
C LEU A 115 -9.99 -22.11 14.63
N ILE A 116 -10.41 -21.73 13.43
CA ILE A 116 -11.18 -22.52 12.49
C ILE A 116 -10.23 -23.10 11.42
N ASN A 117 -10.30 -24.41 11.23
CA ASN A 117 -9.48 -25.18 10.27
C ASN A 117 -7.98 -24.88 10.37
N GLY A 118 -7.48 -24.63 11.59
CA GLY A 118 -6.08 -24.31 11.88
C GLY A 118 -5.58 -22.96 11.37
N THR A 119 -6.40 -22.20 10.64
CA THR A 119 -5.94 -21.03 9.87
C THR A 119 -6.67 -19.75 10.21
N TYR A 120 -7.98 -19.79 10.35
CA TYR A 120 -8.83 -18.60 10.44
C TYR A 120 -9.25 -18.33 11.87
N VAL A 121 -9.11 -17.10 12.35
CA VAL A 121 -9.51 -16.75 13.71
C VAL A 121 -10.79 -15.92 13.66
N LEU A 122 -11.80 -16.33 14.43
CA LEU A 122 -13.08 -15.63 14.56
C LEU A 122 -13.44 -15.43 16.03
N SER A 123 -14.20 -14.40 16.31
CA SER A 123 -14.73 -14.12 17.65
C SER A 123 -16.08 -14.81 17.81
N ALA A 124 -16.19 -15.70 18.78
CA ALA A 124 -17.40 -16.46 19.05
C ALA A 124 -18.07 -15.98 20.34
N ARG A 125 -19.39 -15.83 20.26
CA ARG A 125 -20.25 -15.49 21.39
C ARG A 125 -21.27 -16.60 21.65
N PRO A 126 -21.28 -17.17 22.85
CA PRO A 126 -22.26 -18.19 23.20
C PRO A 126 -23.68 -17.66 23.23
N LEU A 127 -24.60 -18.41 22.63
CA LEU A 127 -26.03 -18.10 22.60
C LEU A 127 -26.82 -19.34 23.10
N PRO A 128 -27.58 -19.24 24.20
CA PRO A 128 -28.28 -20.38 24.78
C PRO A 128 -29.30 -21.05 23.84
N SER A 129 -29.90 -20.29 22.93
CA SER A 129 -30.85 -20.78 21.94
C SER A 129 -30.19 -21.41 20.70
N PHE A 130 -28.86 -21.37 20.58
CA PHE A 130 -28.16 -21.88 19.42
C PHE A 130 -27.92 -23.40 19.52
N PRO A 131 -28.18 -24.17 18.44
CA PRO A 131 -28.09 -25.61 18.47
C PRO A 131 -26.66 -26.10 18.73
N ARG A 132 -26.54 -27.20 19.48
CA ARG A 132 -25.26 -27.88 19.70
C ARG A 132 -24.66 -28.40 18.40
N GLY A 133 -23.33 -28.49 18.36
CA GLY A 133 -22.58 -28.99 17.22
C GLY A 133 -22.62 -28.07 16.00
N HIS A 134 -23.09 -26.83 16.15
CA HIS A 134 -23.18 -25.84 15.08
C HIS A 134 -22.43 -24.56 15.43
N ILE A 135 -21.98 -23.87 14.39
CA ILE A 135 -21.38 -22.53 14.46
C ILE A 135 -22.03 -21.62 13.43
N SER A 136 -22.44 -20.42 13.82
CA SER A 136 -22.99 -19.48 12.84
C SER A 136 -21.88 -18.82 12.04
N LEU A 137 -21.95 -18.89 10.72
CA LEU A 137 -21.03 -18.19 9.82
C LEU A 137 -21.83 -17.35 8.81
N ASN A 138 -21.53 -16.06 8.76
CA ASN A 138 -22.12 -15.18 7.75
C ASN A 138 -21.45 -15.41 6.36
N ASP A 139 -22.04 -14.85 5.32
CA ASP A 139 -21.57 -15.05 3.95
C ASP A 139 -20.12 -14.55 3.69
N PRO A 140 -19.71 -13.35 4.16
CA PRO A 140 -18.31 -12.90 4.08
C PRO A 140 -17.32 -13.84 4.77
N GLN A 141 -17.62 -14.31 5.99
CA GLN A 141 -16.77 -15.21 6.76
C GLN A 141 -16.58 -16.54 6.02
N ARG A 142 -17.68 -17.12 5.52
CA ARG A 142 -17.64 -18.35 4.72
C ARG A 142 -16.85 -18.19 3.43
N THR A 143 -17.06 -17.08 2.72
CA THR A 143 -16.36 -16.78 1.47
C THR A 143 -14.86 -16.64 1.71
N TRP A 144 -14.47 -15.98 2.81
CA TRP A 144 -13.07 -15.85 3.20
C TRP A 144 -12.41 -17.20 3.53
N MET A 145 -13.15 -18.09 4.19
CA MET A 145 -12.66 -19.42 4.57
C MET A 145 -12.82 -20.49 3.47
N GLY A 146 -13.57 -20.21 2.41
CA GLY A 146 -13.93 -21.19 1.38
C GLY A 146 -14.85 -22.31 1.88
N VAL A 147 -15.72 -22.03 2.86
CA VAL A 147 -16.57 -23.03 3.54
C VAL A 147 -18.03 -22.90 3.12
N ALA A 148 -18.67 -24.00 2.76
CA ALA A 148 -20.11 -24.08 2.48
C ALA A 148 -20.93 -24.45 3.74
N LEU A 149 -22.24 -24.21 3.72
CA LEU A 149 -23.14 -24.62 4.82
C LEU A 149 -23.22 -26.13 5.03
N THR A 150 -22.87 -26.91 4.02
CA THR A 150 -22.88 -28.38 4.04
C THR A 150 -21.65 -28.98 4.70
N ASP A 151 -20.61 -28.17 4.89
CA ASP A 151 -19.30 -28.65 5.32
C ASP A 151 -19.26 -28.86 6.83
N VAL A 152 -18.14 -29.41 7.31
CA VAL A 152 -17.83 -29.50 8.72
C VAL A 152 -16.52 -28.76 8.94
N VAL A 153 -16.49 -27.88 9.94
CA VAL A 153 -15.30 -27.12 10.30
C VAL A 153 -14.73 -27.63 11.62
N GLU A 154 -13.41 -27.59 11.74
CA GLU A 154 -12.74 -27.86 13.01
C GLU A 154 -12.53 -26.55 13.75
N ALA A 155 -13.05 -26.44 14.97
CA ALA A 155 -12.91 -25.28 15.84
C ALA A 155 -12.08 -25.63 17.08
N GLN A 156 -11.09 -24.80 17.38
CA GLN A 156 -10.23 -24.91 18.56
C GLN A 156 -10.20 -23.57 19.29
N ALA A 157 -10.09 -23.58 20.62
CA ALA A 157 -9.86 -22.34 21.36
C ALA A 157 -8.51 -21.72 20.93
N TYR A 158 -8.50 -20.43 20.67
CA TYR A 158 -7.33 -19.70 20.23
C TYR A 158 -6.86 -18.74 21.32
N ASP A 159 -5.61 -18.89 21.75
CA ASP A 159 -4.95 -17.92 22.60
C ASP A 159 -4.03 -17.03 21.74
N PRO A 160 -4.37 -15.75 21.53
CA PRO A 160 -3.56 -14.84 20.73
C PRO A 160 -2.20 -14.53 21.35
N PHE A 161 -1.97 -14.79 22.64
CA PHE A 161 -0.71 -14.50 23.32
C PHE A 161 0.23 -15.71 23.39
N SER A 162 -0.24 -16.89 22.94
CA SER A 162 0.55 -18.12 22.95
C SER A 162 1.81 -18.07 22.07
N GLN A 163 1.86 -17.16 21.08
CA GLN A 163 2.99 -17.00 20.15
C GLN A 163 3.89 -15.78 20.43
N GLY A 164 3.64 -15.04 21.52
CA GLY A 164 4.47 -13.90 21.94
C GLY A 164 3.66 -12.63 22.27
N PRO A 165 4.33 -11.55 22.71
CA PRO A 165 3.69 -10.29 23.14
C PRO A 165 3.18 -9.41 21.98
N GLN A 166 3.54 -9.72 20.73
CA GLN A 166 3.22 -8.89 19.56
C GLN A 166 1.88 -9.26 18.90
N SER A 167 0.79 -9.18 19.66
CA SER A 167 -0.55 -9.57 19.17
C SER A 167 -1.49 -8.37 18.97
N TYR A 168 -1.06 -7.16 19.35
CA TYR A 168 -1.86 -5.95 19.18
C TYR A 168 -1.66 -5.33 17.82
N MET A 169 -2.75 -4.83 17.25
CA MET A 169 -2.73 -4.17 15.96
C MET A 169 -2.30 -2.70 16.10
N GLY A 170 -1.26 -2.33 15.38
CA GLY A 170 -0.84 -0.95 15.19
C GLY A 170 -1.69 -0.24 14.15
N THR A 171 -1.62 -0.71 12.90
CA THR A 171 -2.38 -0.14 11.78
C THR A 171 -2.98 -1.27 10.93
N MET A 172 -4.09 -0.98 10.24
CA MET A 172 -4.62 -1.85 9.19
C MET A 172 -5.16 -1.06 8.02
N ASP A 173 -5.04 -1.64 6.82
CA ASP A 173 -5.63 -1.09 5.61
C ASP A 173 -6.93 -1.87 5.28
N VAL A 174 -8.03 -1.14 5.17
CA VAL A 174 -9.38 -1.67 4.93
C VAL A 174 -9.94 -1.06 3.65
N GLU A 175 -10.26 -1.92 2.70
CA GLU A 175 -10.99 -1.53 1.49
C GLU A 175 -12.50 -1.56 1.77
N VAL A 176 -13.21 -0.49 1.41
CA VAL A 176 -14.63 -0.29 1.70
C VAL A 176 -15.44 -0.22 0.42
N GLY A 177 -16.59 -0.89 0.39
CA GLY A 177 -17.58 -0.78 -0.68
C GLY A 177 -19.01 -0.95 -0.16
N PHE A 178 -20.01 -0.70 -1.01
CA PHE A 178 -21.40 -1.03 -0.68
C PHE A 178 -21.62 -2.55 -0.76
N ALA A 179 -22.23 -3.15 0.26
CA ALA A 179 -22.49 -4.59 0.27
C ALA A 179 -23.70 -4.99 -0.61
N GLY A 180 -24.58 -4.04 -0.92
CA GLY A 180 -25.81 -4.29 -1.67
C GLY A 180 -26.13 -3.16 -2.64
N LYS A 181 -27.37 -3.15 -3.16
CA LYS A 181 -27.84 -2.14 -4.12
C LYS A 181 -28.09 -0.77 -3.50
N LYS A 182 -28.21 -0.68 -2.18
CA LYS A 182 -28.38 0.60 -1.48
C LYS A 182 -27.04 1.34 -1.52
N SER A 183 -27.01 2.46 -2.24
CA SER A 183 -25.88 3.38 -2.30
C SER A 183 -26.32 4.78 -1.90
N THR A 184 -25.35 5.62 -1.58
CA THR A 184 -25.54 7.05 -1.33
C THR A 184 -24.41 7.83 -1.99
N GLU A 185 -24.73 9.04 -2.44
CA GLU A 185 -23.75 9.99 -2.98
C GLU A 185 -23.09 10.82 -1.88
N VAL A 186 -23.66 10.80 -0.66
CA VAL A 186 -23.11 11.52 0.50
C VAL A 186 -21.75 10.92 0.86
N PRO A 187 -20.68 11.74 0.92
CA PRO A 187 -19.35 11.26 1.30
C PRO A 187 -19.34 10.70 2.72
N TYR A 188 -18.63 9.58 2.90
CA TYR A 188 -18.38 8.99 4.22
C TYR A 188 -17.12 9.60 4.83
N ASP A 189 -17.25 10.25 5.98
CA ASP A 189 -16.10 10.75 6.73
C ASP A 189 -15.29 9.58 7.31
N GLN A 190 -14.02 9.48 6.91
CA GLN A 190 -13.14 8.38 7.36
C GLN A 190 -12.90 8.38 8.87
N ASP A 191 -12.93 9.54 9.53
CA ASP A 191 -12.73 9.62 10.99
C ASP A 191 -13.98 9.11 11.74
N GLU A 192 -15.18 9.43 11.25
CA GLU A 192 -16.44 8.87 11.79
C GLU A 192 -16.56 7.37 11.52
N LEU A 193 -16.22 6.95 10.30
CA LEU A 193 -16.21 5.55 9.89
C LEU A 193 -15.24 4.74 10.74
N GLY A 194 -14.04 5.26 10.99
CA GLY A 194 -13.04 4.65 11.85
C GLY A 194 -13.52 4.48 13.29
N LYS A 195 -14.13 5.51 13.88
CA LYS A 195 -14.73 5.41 15.22
C LYS A 195 -15.84 4.36 15.29
N ALA A 196 -16.72 4.33 14.30
CA ALA A 196 -17.78 3.33 14.23
C ALA A 196 -17.22 1.91 14.08
N PHE A 197 -16.18 1.74 13.26
CA PHE A 197 -15.49 0.46 13.08
C PHE A 197 -14.89 -0.03 14.39
N VAL A 198 -14.10 0.81 15.08
CA VAL A 198 -13.49 0.49 16.38
C VAL A 198 -14.57 0.13 17.41
N ASN A 199 -15.64 0.92 17.49
CA ASN A 199 -16.72 0.66 18.45
C ASN A 199 -17.46 -0.65 18.18
N THR A 200 -17.62 -1.02 16.91
CA THR A 200 -18.36 -2.23 16.50
C THR A 200 -17.52 -3.49 16.69
N PHE A 201 -16.22 -3.43 16.35
CA PHE A 201 -15.34 -4.60 16.28
C PHE A 201 -14.23 -4.63 17.32
N ARG A 202 -14.34 -3.80 18.36
CA ARG A 202 -13.40 -3.76 19.49
C ARG A 202 -13.07 -5.18 19.99
N ASN A 203 -11.80 -5.41 20.30
CA ASN A 203 -11.31 -6.69 20.86
C ASN A 203 -11.60 -7.88 19.94
N GLN A 204 -11.68 -7.69 18.63
CA GLN A 204 -11.69 -8.78 17.66
C GLN A 204 -10.32 -8.92 17.00
N ILE A 205 -10.04 -10.14 16.53
CA ILE A 205 -8.82 -10.44 15.81
C ILE A 205 -9.07 -10.33 14.31
N PHE A 206 -8.17 -9.63 13.63
CA PHE A 206 -8.21 -9.40 12.21
C PHE A 206 -6.98 -9.95 11.51
N ALA A 207 -7.19 -10.47 10.30
CA ALA A 207 -6.14 -11.00 9.45
C ALA A 207 -6.27 -10.52 7.99
N PRO A 208 -5.16 -10.42 7.23
CA PRO A 208 -5.20 -10.10 5.82
C PRO A 208 -6.14 -11.01 5.01
N GLY A 209 -6.89 -10.42 4.08
CA GLY A 209 -7.86 -11.10 3.24
C GLY A 209 -9.26 -11.28 3.86
N GLN A 210 -9.42 -11.03 5.16
CA GLN A 210 -10.70 -11.17 5.83
C GLN A 210 -11.74 -10.21 5.25
N GLN A 211 -12.96 -10.72 5.07
CA GLN A 211 -14.11 -9.94 4.60
C GLN A 211 -15.17 -9.89 5.69
N LEU A 212 -15.78 -8.73 5.88
CA LEU A 212 -16.83 -8.51 6.87
C LEU A 212 -17.86 -7.49 6.39
N LEU A 213 -18.99 -7.46 7.09
CA LEU A 213 -20.05 -6.49 6.90
C LEU A 213 -20.14 -5.58 8.10
N MET A 214 -20.39 -4.30 7.86
CA MET A 214 -20.67 -3.31 8.90
C MET A 214 -21.89 -2.51 8.50
N ASP A 215 -22.87 -2.38 9.38
CA ASP A 215 -23.94 -1.40 9.17
C ASP A 215 -23.45 -0.03 9.60
N PHE A 216 -23.55 0.96 8.70
CA PHE A 216 -23.25 2.35 9.01
C PHE A 216 -24.40 3.22 8.54
N ARG A 217 -25.13 3.80 9.49
CA ARG A 217 -26.33 4.62 9.22
C ARG A 217 -27.38 3.86 8.40
N SER A 218 -27.62 2.58 8.74
CA SER A 218 -28.61 1.72 8.06
C SER A 218 -28.27 1.39 6.59
N ILE A 219 -26.99 1.54 6.22
CA ILE A 219 -26.44 1.13 4.94
C ILE A 219 -25.37 0.07 5.20
N PRO A 220 -25.53 -1.16 4.69
CA PRO A 220 -24.55 -2.22 4.87
C PRO A 220 -23.34 -1.98 3.96
N LEU A 221 -22.18 -1.85 4.58
CA LEU A 221 -20.89 -1.72 3.93
C LEU A 221 -20.16 -3.06 3.94
N LYS A 222 -19.52 -3.39 2.83
CA LYS A 222 -18.59 -4.51 2.71
C LYS A 222 -17.18 -4.00 2.95
N MET A 223 -16.48 -4.64 3.88
CA MET A 223 -15.12 -4.30 4.27
C MET A 223 -14.20 -5.47 3.95
N SER A 224 -13.06 -5.21 3.32
CA SER A 224 -12.02 -6.20 3.04
C SER A 224 -10.68 -5.75 3.61
N ILE A 225 -10.14 -6.53 4.53
CA ILE A 225 -8.85 -6.25 5.16
C ILE A 225 -7.74 -6.63 4.19
N LYS A 226 -6.89 -5.67 3.85
CA LYS A 226 -5.78 -5.89 2.91
C LYS A 226 -4.49 -6.22 3.64
N THR A 227 -4.20 -5.47 4.69
CA THR A 227 -2.97 -5.58 5.47
C THR A 227 -3.27 -5.35 6.94
N VAL A 228 -2.44 -5.96 7.79
CA VAL A 228 -2.45 -5.76 9.25
C VAL A 228 -0.99 -5.58 9.66
N GLU A 229 -0.70 -4.50 10.38
CA GLU A 229 0.61 -4.23 10.97
C GLU A 229 0.50 -4.37 12.50
N LEU A 230 1.37 -5.20 13.08
CA LEU A 230 1.40 -5.48 14.52
C LEU A 230 2.37 -4.54 15.22
N VAL A 231 2.09 -4.21 16.48
CA VAL A 231 2.89 -3.31 17.31
C VAL A 231 3.19 -3.97 18.64
N ASP A 232 4.40 -3.75 19.15
CA ASP A 232 4.81 -4.17 20.49
C ASP A 232 4.27 -3.18 21.53
N MET A 233 3.72 -3.68 22.64
CA MET A 233 3.18 -2.84 23.71
C MET A 233 4.24 -1.88 24.29
N GLN A 234 5.52 -2.22 24.22
CA GLN A 234 6.63 -1.35 24.64
C GLN A 234 6.89 -0.16 23.70
N SER A 235 6.44 -0.25 22.44
CA SER A 235 6.62 0.78 21.42
C SER A 235 5.45 1.78 21.33
N LEU A 236 4.35 1.53 22.03
CA LEU A 236 3.19 2.44 22.09
C LEU A 236 3.50 3.78 22.81
N SER A 237 4.57 3.82 23.61
CA SER A 237 5.06 5.03 24.31
C SER A 237 6.16 5.78 23.56
N ALA A 238 6.62 5.29 22.40
CA ALA A 238 7.66 5.96 21.61
C ALA A 238 7.04 6.69 20.41
N PRO A 239 7.52 7.90 20.05
CA PRO A 239 7.09 8.55 18.82
C PRO A 239 7.47 7.67 17.63
N SER A 240 6.50 7.47 16.74
CA SER A 240 6.52 6.62 15.56
C SER A 240 7.86 6.63 14.82
N GLY A 241 8.66 5.59 15.06
CA GLY A 241 9.92 5.32 14.36
C GLY A 241 10.42 3.94 14.75
N ALA A 242 10.62 3.07 13.76
CA ALA A 242 11.20 1.74 13.88
C ALA A 242 10.34 0.63 14.52
N ALA A 243 9.15 0.36 13.98
CA ALA A 243 8.61 -1.00 13.99
C ALA A 243 9.07 -1.70 12.69
N GLN A 244 9.87 -2.76 12.79
CA GLN A 244 10.25 -3.56 11.62
C GLN A 244 8.98 -4.11 10.94
N GLN A 245 8.67 -3.58 9.76
CA GLN A 245 7.50 -3.93 8.98
C GLN A 245 7.63 -5.37 8.45
N ARG A 246 7.01 -6.33 9.15
CA ARG A 246 6.75 -7.66 8.60
C ARG A 246 5.34 -7.70 8.04
N ARG A 247 5.23 -7.64 6.71
CA ARG A 247 3.99 -8.00 6.00
C ARG A 247 3.88 -9.52 6.00
N ASP A 248 3.40 -10.07 7.11
CA ASP A 248 3.15 -11.50 7.21
C ASP A 248 1.71 -11.78 6.74
N PRO A 249 1.50 -12.60 5.68
CA PRO A 249 0.17 -13.03 5.26
C PRO A 249 -0.61 -13.76 6.38
N MET A 250 0.10 -14.28 7.39
CA MET A 250 -0.49 -14.96 8.55
C MET A 250 -0.60 -14.04 9.78
N ALA A 251 -0.34 -12.73 9.65
CA ALA A 251 -0.48 -11.78 10.73
C ALA A 251 -1.91 -11.78 11.30
N ARG A 252 -2.01 -11.77 12.63
CA ARG A 252 -3.27 -11.75 13.38
C ARG A 252 -3.18 -10.66 14.43
N GLY A 253 -3.92 -9.56 14.23
CA GLY A 253 -3.89 -8.41 15.12
C GLY A 253 -5.18 -8.22 15.89
N ILE A 254 -5.08 -8.02 17.20
CA ILE A 254 -6.22 -7.64 18.04
C ILE A 254 -6.50 -6.15 17.84
N LEU A 255 -7.75 -5.81 17.48
CA LEU A 255 -8.19 -4.42 17.38
C LEU A 255 -8.35 -3.78 18.75
N THR A 256 -7.63 -2.68 18.94
CA THR A 256 -7.72 -1.83 20.13
C THR A 256 -8.23 -0.43 19.77
N PRO A 257 -8.68 0.38 20.75
CA PRO A 257 -9.10 1.76 20.48
C PRO A 257 -8.03 2.66 19.87
N GLU A 258 -6.75 2.34 20.12
CA GLU A 258 -5.61 3.10 19.62
C GLU A 258 -5.14 2.67 18.22
N SER A 259 -5.71 1.58 17.69
CA SER A 259 -5.30 1.05 16.39
C SER A 259 -5.63 2.03 15.25
N GLY A 260 -4.66 2.24 14.37
CA GLY A 260 -4.79 2.91 13.09
C GLY A 260 -5.63 2.11 12.11
N ILE A 261 -6.53 2.78 11.39
CA ILE A 261 -7.34 2.19 10.31
C ILE A 261 -7.26 3.14 9.12
N ASN A 262 -6.74 2.65 8.01
CA ASN A 262 -6.67 3.39 6.76
C ASN A 262 -7.76 2.83 5.83
N PHE A 263 -8.64 3.70 5.35
CA PHE A 263 -9.70 3.29 4.43
C PHE A 263 -9.32 3.63 2.99
N SER A 264 -9.55 2.67 2.09
CA SER A 264 -9.50 2.86 0.65
C SER A 264 -10.83 2.46 0.03
N LYS A 265 -11.17 3.04 -1.12
CA LYS A 265 -12.40 2.65 -1.82
C LYS A 265 -12.17 1.36 -2.60
N ASP A 266 -13.17 0.47 -2.61
CA ASP A 266 -13.23 -0.62 -3.56
C ASP A 266 -13.37 -0.04 -4.98
N ALA A 267 -12.46 -0.43 -5.87
CA ALA A 267 -12.43 0.03 -7.26
C ALA A 267 -13.74 -0.22 -8.02
N ARG A 268 -14.55 -1.21 -7.60
CA ARG A 268 -15.83 -1.56 -8.21
C ARG A 268 -17.02 -0.86 -7.55
N SER A 269 -16.81 -0.17 -6.42
CA SER A 269 -17.86 0.48 -5.66
C SER A 269 -17.91 1.98 -5.95
N PRO A 270 -19.11 2.58 -6.13
CA PRO A 270 -19.26 4.04 -6.28
C PRO A 270 -19.14 4.80 -4.95
N ILE A 271 -18.64 4.17 -3.89
CA ILE A 271 -18.54 4.80 -2.57
C ILE A 271 -17.61 6.02 -2.61
N ASN A 272 -18.06 7.10 -2.01
CA ASN A 272 -17.27 8.31 -1.85
C ASN A 272 -16.75 8.40 -0.41
N LEU A 273 -15.43 8.44 -0.25
CA LEU A 273 -14.77 8.54 1.05
C LEU A 273 -14.16 9.93 1.19
N LYS A 274 -14.61 10.68 2.18
CA LYS A 274 -14.01 11.96 2.53
C LYS A 274 -12.70 11.75 3.26
N GLY A 275 -11.63 12.46 2.88
CA GLY A 275 -10.31 12.32 3.49
C GLY A 275 -10.32 12.50 5.02
N SER A 276 -9.49 11.72 5.73
CA SER A 276 -9.30 11.90 7.19
C SER A 276 -8.63 13.24 7.48
N THR A 277 -9.13 13.97 8.47
CA THR A 277 -8.50 15.23 8.93
C THR A 277 -7.27 14.99 9.80
N LYS A 278 -7.12 13.76 10.32
CA LYS A 278 -6.09 13.37 11.29
C LYS A 278 -4.97 12.52 10.71
N ARG A 279 -5.14 11.97 9.51
CA ARG A 279 -4.15 11.09 8.86
C ARG A 279 -3.81 11.60 7.46
N PRO A 280 -2.57 11.38 6.99
CA PRO A 280 -2.24 11.63 5.59
C PRO A 280 -3.20 10.84 4.69
N ALA A 281 -3.45 11.33 3.47
CA ALA A 281 -4.19 10.57 2.48
C ALA A 281 -3.61 9.14 2.36
N ALA A 282 -4.47 8.14 2.18
CA ALA A 282 -4.10 6.71 2.09
C ALA A 282 -3.04 6.40 1.01
N ASN A 283 -2.75 7.38 0.13
CA ASN A 283 -1.67 7.35 -0.85
C ASN A 283 -0.36 8.02 -0.39
N SER A 284 -0.13 8.16 0.92
CA SER A 284 1.20 8.53 1.44
C SER A 284 2.15 7.35 1.26
N VAL A 285 2.55 7.11 0.01
CA VAL A 285 3.54 6.12 -0.42
C VAL A 285 4.90 6.35 0.24
N VAL A 286 5.09 7.49 0.93
CA VAL A 286 6.38 7.84 1.48
C VAL A 286 6.49 7.45 2.94
N ARG A 287 6.91 6.20 3.13
CA ARG A 287 7.48 5.75 4.38
C ARG A 287 8.80 6.52 4.61
N PRO A 288 9.02 7.10 5.80
CA PRO A 288 10.25 7.83 6.10
C PRO A 288 11.53 6.95 6.06
N ASP A 289 11.39 5.62 6.10
CA ASP A 289 12.50 4.64 6.08
C ASP A 289 12.89 4.19 4.65
N PHE A 290 12.64 5.01 3.63
CA PHE A 290 12.87 4.66 2.24
C PHE A 290 14.37 4.74 1.87
N LYS A 291 14.96 3.65 1.33
CA LYS A 291 16.34 3.65 0.85
C LYS A 291 16.40 4.07 -0.61
N PHE A 292 17.11 5.16 -0.90
CA PHE A 292 17.18 5.73 -2.26
C PHE A 292 17.98 4.87 -3.25
N GLU A 293 18.91 4.04 -2.75
CA GLU A 293 19.60 3.03 -3.54
C GLU A 293 18.63 2.10 -4.28
N ASP A 294 17.47 1.79 -3.68
CA ASP A 294 16.46 0.89 -4.27
C ASP A 294 15.75 1.51 -5.48
N LEU A 295 15.79 2.85 -5.63
CA LEU A 295 15.28 3.56 -6.81
C LEU A 295 16.33 3.75 -7.90
N GLY A 296 17.54 3.24 -7.69
CA GLY A 296 18.67 3.44 -8.59
C GLY A 296 19.21 4.87 -8.57
N ILE A 297 19.04 5.59 -7.45
CA ILE A 297 19.71 6.88 -7.20
C ILE A 297 20.84 6.61 -6.20
N GLY A 298 22.05 7.05 -6.51
CA GLY A 298 23.20 6.97 -5.61
C GLY A 298 23.86 8.34 -5.43
N GLY A 299 24.41 8.60 -4.25
CA GLY A 299 25.19 9.79 -3.95
C GLY A 299 24.43 11.09 -3.77
N LEU A 300 23.09 11.01 -3.66
CA LEU A 300 22.20 12.18 -3.56
C LEU A 300 21.21 12.04 -2.40
N ASP A 301 21.56 11.21 -1.40
CA ASP A 301 20.69 10.89 -0.26
C ASP A 301 20.32 12.14 0.55
N LYS A 302 21.28 13.06 0.72
CA LYS A 302 21.10 14.29 1.48
C LYS A 302 20.21 15.28 0.73
N GLU A 303 20.54 15.53 -0.54
CA GLU A 303 19.80 16.40 -1.44
C GLU A 303 18.34 15.92 -1.55
N PHE A 304 18.14 14.62 -1.78
CA PHE A 304 16.80 14.07 -1.88
C PHE A 304 16.03 14.18 -0.56
N SER A 305 16.67 13.91 0.59
CA SER A 305 16.05 14.08 1.92
C SER A 305 15.66 15.53 2.19
N ASP A 306 16.49 16.49 1.78
CA ASP A 306 16.20 17.91 1.90
C ASP A 306 15.03 18.35 1.00
N ILE A 307 14.96 17.88 -0.25
CA ILE A 307 13.76 18.04 -1.10
C ILE A 307 12.55 17.46 -0.36
N PHE A 308 12.71 16.26 0.18
CA PHE A 308 11.60 15.53 0.76
C PHE A 308 10.98 16.27 1.93
N ARG A 309 11.83 16.69 2.86
CA ARG A 309 11.44 17.46 4.04
C ARG A 309 10.90 18.84 3.69
N ARG A 310 11.45 19.53 2.68
CA ARG A 310 11.04 20.91 2.35
C ARG A 310 9.81 20.96 1.45
N ALA A 311 9.75 20.12 0.42
CA ALA A 311 8.70 20.18 -0.60
C ALA A 311 7.49 19.27 -0.30
N PHE A 312 7.70 18.16 0.44
CA PHE A 312 6.65 17.17 0.66
C PHE A 312 6.14 17.10 2.09
N ALA A 313 6.82 17.69 3.08
CA ALA A 313 6.33 17.70 4.47
C ALA A 313 4.90 18.23 4.58
N SER A 314 4.56 19.33 3.91
CA SER A 314 3.19 19.89 3.95
C SER A 314 2.13 18.94 3.37
N ARG A 315 2.52 18.00 2.49
CA ARG A 315 1.62 17.01 1.88
C ARG A 315 1.56 15.69 2.65
N ILE A 316 2.52 15.43 3.54
CA ILE A 316 2.55 14.27 4.44
C ILE A 316 1.73 14.54 5.68
N PHE A 317 1.67 15.79 6.14
CA PHE A 317 0.82 16.12 7.28
C PHE A 317 -0.66 15.98 6.91
N PRO A 318 -1.50 15.56 7.87
CA PRO A 318 -2.95 15.54 7.66
C PRO A 318 -3.45 16.92 7.22
N PRO A 319 -4.36 17.00 6.22
CA PRO A 319 -4.81 18.27 5.66
C PRO A 319 -5.42 19.20 6.73
N GLY A 320 -6.15 18.63 7.71
CA GLY A 320 -6.74 19.38 8.81
C GLY A 320 -5.72 19.95 9.81
N LEU A 321 -4.49 19.43 9.85
CA LEU A 321 -3.39 20.02 10.63
C LEU A 321 -2.68 21.12 9.82
N ALA A 322 -2.44 20.88 8.53
CA ALA A 322 -1.81 21.85 7.63
C ALA A 322 -2.62 23.15 7.54
N GLU A 323 -3.95 23.05 7.44
CA GLU A 323 -4.87 24.19 7.40
C GLU A 323 -4.82 25.00 8.71
N LYS A 324 -4.81 24.33 9.87
CA LYS A 324 -4.72 24.99 11.19
C LYS A 324 -3.41 25.74 11.41
N ILE A 325 -2.32 25.24 10.82
CA ILE A 325 -0.99 25.88 10.90
C ILE A 325 -0.82 26.94 9.78
N GLY A 326 -1.74 27.00 8.81
CA GLY A 326 -1.68 27.94 7.69
C GLY A 326 -0.54 27.65 6.71
N ILE A 327 -0.07 26.41 6.64
CA ILE A 327 1.04 26.03 5.76
C ILE A 327 0.50 25.83 4.34
N GLN A 328 1.01 26.61 3.39
CA GLN A 328 0.73 26.39 1.97
C GLN A 328 1.61 25.28 1.39
N HIS A 329 1.06 24.52 0.44
CA HIS A 329 1.82 23.49 -0.25
C HIS A 329 2.84 24.09 -1.22
N VAL A 330 4.03 23.49 -1.25
CA VAL A 330 5.09 23.88 -2.18
C VAL A 330 4.66 23.59 -3.61
N ARG A 331 4.51 24.62 -4.44
CA ARG A 331 4.03 24.46 -5.83
C ARG A 331 5.12 24.10 -6.81
N GLY A 332 6.36 24.43 -6.52
CA GLY A 332 7.44 24.33 -7.49
C GLY A 332 8.79 23.97 -6.89
N ILE A 333 9.47 23.03 -7.53
CA ILE A 333 10.84 22.63 -7.24
C ILE A 333 11.69 22.91 -8.49
N LEU A 334 12.85 23.54 -8.32
CA LEU A 334 13.84 23.73 -9.36
C LEU A 334 15.08 22.88 -9.05
N LEU A 335 15.38 21.93 -9.91
CA LEU A 335 16.60 21.14 -9.89
C LEU A 335 17.62 21.76 -10.86
N TYR A 336 18.78 22.15 -10.36
CA TYR A 336 19.84 22.73 -11.19
C TYR A 336 21.21 22.12 -10.91
N GLY A 337 22.13 22.19 -11.85
CA GLY A 337 23.49 21.67 -11.67
C GLY A 337 24.13 21.25 -12.99
N PRO A 338 25.41 20.83 -12.98
CA PRO A 338 26.12 20.44 -14.20
C PRO A 338 25.44 19.26 -14.94
N PRO A 339 25.65 19.12 -16.25
CA PRO A 339 25.08 18.01 -17.02
C PRO A 339 25.59 16.66 -16.50
N GLY A 340 24.81 15.60 -16.70
CA GLY A 340 25.21 14.23 -16.33
C GLY A 340 25.10 13.85 -14.85
N THR A 341 24.60 14.73 -13.98
CA THR A 341 24.41 14.46 -12.53
C THR A 341 23.10 13.77 -12.16
N GLY A 342 22.25 13.41 -13.14
CA GLY A 342 21.03 12.62 -12.89
C GLY A 342 19.77 13.42 -12.53
N LYS A 343 19.71 14.72 -12.82
CA LYS A 343 18.53 15.59 -12.57
C LYS A 343 17.22 15.00 -13.13
N THR A 344 17.23 14.58 -14.40
CA THR A 344 16.08 13.94 -15.07
C THR A 344 15.69 12.61 -14.40
N LEU A 345 16.66 11.84 -13.92
CA LEU A 345 16.41 10.60 -13.20
C LEU A 345 15.73 10.89 -11.86
N ILE A 346 16.24 11.83 -11.09
CA ILE A 346 15.65 12.24 -9.80
C ILE A 346 14.22 12.72 -9.98
N ALA A 347 13.95 13.63 -10.91
CA ALA A 347 12.60 14.16 -11.12
C ALA A 347 11.59 13.06 -11.46
N ARG A 348 11.98 12.09 -12.30
CA ARG A 348 11.13 10.94 -12.63
C ARG A 348 10.88 10.05 -11.42
N GLN A 349 11.90 9.80 -10.59
CA GLN A 349 11.74 9.00 -9.38
C GLN A 349 10.89 9.71 -8.32
N ILE A 350 11.05 11.03 -8.15
CA ILE A 350 10.16 11.85 -7.32
C ILE A 350 8.71 11.71 -7.80
N GLY A 351 8.48 11.84 -9.10
CA GLY A 351 7.15 11.65 -9.70
C GLY A 351 6.55 10.26 -9.43
N LYS A 352 7.37 9.21 -9.55
CA LYS A 352 6.97 7.82 -9.28
C LYS A 352 6.72 7.54 -7.80
N MET A 353 7.53 8.11 -6.91
CA MET A 353 7.44 7.89 -5.47
C MET A 353 6.22 8.57 -4.87
N LEU A 354 5.89 9.78 -5.34
CA LEU A 354 4.83 10.59 -4.75
C LEU A 354 3.43 10.26 -5.25
N ASN A 355 3.31 9.51 -6.35
CA ASN A 355 2.06 9.48 -7.08
C ASN A 355 1.52 8.07 -7.32
N ALA A 356 0.19 8.00 -7.27
CA ALA A 356 -0.61 6.92 -7.86
C ALA A 356 -0.89 7.16 -9.36
N ARG A 357 -0.51 8.35 -9.91
CA ARG A 357 -0.69 8.74 -11.31
C ARG A 357 0.63 9.02 -12.02
N GLU A 358 0.64 8.86 -13.34
CA GLU A 358 1.82 9.09 -14.17
C GLU A 358 2.16 10.59 -14.27
N PRO A 359 3.42 11.01 -14.01
CA PRO A 359 3.83 12.40 -14.14
C PRO A 359 3.84 12.84 -15.61
N LYS A 360 3.40 14.07 -15.89
CA LYS A 360 3.50 14.67 -17.22
C LYS A 360 4.91 15.21 -17.42
N VAL A 361 5.71 14.56 -18.26
CA VAL A 361 7.07 14.99 -18.58
C VAL A 361 7.07 15.71 -19.93
N ILE A 362 7.71 16.87 -19.99
CA ILE A 362 7.74 17.72 -21.16
C ILE A 362 9.13 18.30 -21.28
N ASN A 363 9.68 18.27 -22.48
CA ASN A 363 10.95 18.93 -22.73
C ASN A 363 10.71 20.39 -23.11
N GLY A 364 11.53 21.31 -22.60
CA GLY A 364 11.41 22.74 -22.86
C GLY A 364 11.25 23.07 -24.36
N PRO A 365 12.13 22.56 -25.24
CA PRO A 365 11.99 22.76 -26.68
C PRO A 365 10.67 22.26 -27.29
N GLU A 366 10.04 21.22 -26.74
CA GLU A 366 8.76 20.67 -27.25
C GLU A 366 7.58 21.64 -27.03
N VAL A 367 7.70 22.54 -26.06
CA VAL A 367 6.70 23.58 -25.78
C VAL A 367 6.74 24.68 -26.84
N LEU A 368 7.91 24.93 -27.45
CA LEU A 368 8.15 26.03 -28.36
C LEU A 368 7.69 25.68 -29.79
N ASN A 369 6.55 26.24 -30.20
CA ASN A 369 6.09 26.19 -31.59
C ASN A 369 6.33 27.51 -32.32
N LYS A 370 6.59 27.42 -33.63
CA LYS A 370 6.79 28.59 -34.52
C LYS A 370 5.49 29.39 -34.76
N PHE A 371 4.34 28.79 -34.48
CA PHE A 371 3.04 29.44 -34.61
C PHE A 371 2.68 30.20 -33.33
N VAL A 372 2.46 31.51 -33.47
CA VAL A 372 2.09 32.40 -32.37
C VAL A 372 0.82 31.89 -31.68
N GLY A 373 0.84 31.81 -30.34
CA GLY A 373 -0.28 31.34 -29.51
C GLY A 373 -0.34 29.82 -29.27
N GLN A 374 0.29 29.01 -30.13
CA GLN A 374 0.25 27.54 -29.97
C GLN A 374 1.05 27.07 -28.75
N SER A 375 2.19 27.72 -28.46
CA SER A 375 3.00 27.44 -27.27
C SER A 375 2.22 27.75 -25.98
N GLU A 376 1.42 28.82 -25.96
CA GLU A 376 0.56 29.17 -24.82
C GLU A 376 -0.60 28.19 -24.63
N GLU A 377 -1.24 27.78 -25.73
CA GLU A 377 -2.30 26.78 -25.71
C GLU A 377 -1.79 25.44 -25.16
N ASN A 378 -0.57 25.03 -25.57
CA ASN A 378 0.08 23.84 -25.03
C ASN A 378 0.23 23.95 -23.50
N ILE A 379 0.75 25.06 -22.98
CA ILE A 379 0.83 25.26 -21.52
C ILE A 379 -0.56 25.18 -20.87
N ARG A 380 -1.60 25.79 -21.45
CA ARG A 380 -2.96 25.71 -20.87
C ARG A 380 -3.47 24.26 -20.81
N LYS A 381 -3.23 23.46 -21.85
CA LYS A 381 -3.63 22.05 -21.89
C LYS A 381 -2.96 21.20 -20.81
N LEU A 382 -1.73 21.51 -20.43
CA LEU A 382 -1.02 20.78 -19.38
C LEU A 382 -1.69 20.89 -18.02
N PHE A 383 -2.14 22.11 -17.69
CA PHE A 383 -2.77 22.46 -16.42
C PHE A 383 -4.29 22.18 -16.42
N ALA A 384 -4.93 22.06 -17.58
CA ALA A 384 -6.38 21.89 -17.71
C ALA A 384 -6.94 20.70 -16.92
N ASP A 385 -6.26 19.55 -16.91
CA ASP A 385 -6.71 18.37 -16.17
C ASP A 385 -6.69 18.60 -14.65
N ALA A 386 -5.65 19.28 -14.17
CA ALA A 386 -5.48 19.59 -12.76
C ALA A 386 -6.49 20.66 -12.31
N GLU A 387 -6.73 21.69 -13.13
CA GLU A 387 -7.75 22.71 -12.93
C GLU A 387 -9.16 22.12 -12.86
N LYS A 388 -9.49 21.26 -13.83
CA LYS A 388 -10.79 20.58 -13.87
C LYS A 388 -11.01 19.76 -12.60
N GLU A 389 -10.02 18.97 -12.20
CA GLU A 389 -10.16 18.13 -11.01
C GLU A 389 -10.19 18.93 -9.71
N GLN A 390 -9.38 20.00 -9.60
CA GLN A 390 -9.46 20.92 -8.45
C GLN A 390 -10.86 21.53 -8.35
N LYS A 391 -11.47 21.90 -9.47
CA LYS A 391 -12.82 22.48 -9.50
C LYS A 391 -13.91 21.46 -9.13
N GLU A 392 -13.74 20.20 -9.51
CA GLU A 392 -14.70 19.13 -9.23
C GLU A 392 -14.59 18.57 -7.80
N LYS A 393 -13.38 18.50 -7.24
CA LYS A 393 -13.09 17.79 -5.97
C LYS A 393 -12.51 18.66 -4.86
N GLY A 394 -12.19 19.93 -5.14
CA GLY A 394 -11.56 20.84 -4.17
C GLY A 394 -10.28 20.25 -3.58
N ASP A 395 -10.21 20.24 -2.26
CA ASP A 395 -9.06 19.75 -1.49
C ASP A 395 -8.84 18.23 -1.57
N GLU A 396 -9.81 17.49 -2.10
CA GLU A 396 -9.71 16.04 -2.30
C GLU A 396 -9.12 15.66 -3.67
N SER A 397 -8.74 16.65 -4.46
CA SER A 397 -8.12 16.40 -5.76
C SER A 397 -6.72 15.77 -5.59
N GLY A 398 -6.39 14.86 -6.51
CA GLY A 398 -5.08 14.20 -6.49
C GLY A 398 -3.96 15.14 -6.91
N LEU A 399 -2.73 14.87 -6.47
CA LEU A 399 -1.55 15.62 -6.87
C LEU A 399 -1.21 15.37 -8.35
N HIS A 400 -1.19 16.44 -9.14
CA HIS A 400 -0.71 16.47 -10.51
C HIS A 400 0.74 16.93 -10.55
N ILE A 401 1.63 16.07 -11.05
CA ILE A 401 3.05 16.37 -11.15
C ILE A 401 3.38 16.69 -12.61
N ILE A 402 3.92 17.87 -12.85
CA ILE A 402 4.36 18.33 -14.17
C ILE A 402 5.87 18.55 -14.11
N ILE A 403 6.60 17.83 -14.96
CA ILE A 403 8.07 17.86 -15.03
C ILE A 403 8.46 18.57 -16.32
N PHE A 404 9.18 19.68 -16.20
CA PHE A 404 9.81 20.39 -17.31
C PHE A 404 11.30 20.12 -17.32
N ASP A 405 11.76 19.38 -18.33
CA ASP A 405 13.18 19.28 -18.65
C ASP A 405 13.64 20.49 -19.47
N GLU A 406 14.91 20.87 -19.36
CA GLU A 406 15.48 22.04 -20.04
C GLU A 406 14.61 23.30 -19.91
N LEU A 407 14.20 23.63 -18.68
CA LEU A 407 13.33 24.79 -18.41
C LEU A 407 13.93 26.10 -18.95
N ASP A 408 15.25 26.21 -19.00
CA ASP A 408 15.99 27.35 -19.55
C ASP A 408 15.84 27.52 -21.06
N ALA A 409 15.34 26.51 -21.79
CA ALA A 409 14.98 26.67 -23.19
C ALA A 409 13.76 27.60 -23.36
N VAL A 410 12.80 27.53 -22.43
CA VAL A 410 11.50 28.22 -22.51
C VAL A 410 11.45 29.45 -21.63
N CYS A 411 12.09 29.40 -20.46
CA CYS A 411 11.93 30.38 -19.40
C CYS A 411 13.15 31.28 -19.22
N LYS A 412 13.64 31.84 -20.32
CA LYS A 412 14.81 32.73 -20.31
C LYS A 412 14.49 34.08 -19.67
N GLN A 413 15.50 34.77 -19.16
CA GLN A 413 15.37 36.17 -18.73
C GLN A 413 14.78 37.02 -19.85
N ARG A 414 13.73 37.77 -19.51
CA ARG A 414 13.04 38.69 -20.42
C ARG A 414 14.01 39.74 -20.95
N GLY A 415 13.94 40.03 -22.24
CA GLY A 415 14.79 41.04 -22.87
C GLY A 415 16.25 40.62 -23.12
N ALA A 416 16.66 39.38 -22.79
CA ALA A 416 17.99 38.86 -23.10
C ALA A 416 18.24 38.63 -24.62
N GLY A 417 17.19 38.77 -25.45
CA GLY A 417 17.28 38.70 -26.91
C GLY A 417 17.56 40.06 -27.55
N ALA A 418 18.81 40.47 -27.59
CA ALA A 418 19.23 41.54 -28.50
C ALA A 418 19.10 41.06 -29.96
N GLY A 419 18.01 41.41 -30.63
CA GLY A 419 17.96 41.47 -32.11
C GLY A 419 17.41 40.27 -32.89
N GLY A 420 16.34 39.58 -32.45
CA GLY A 420 15.62 38.68 -33.38
C GLY A 420 14.78 37.54 -32.80
N GLY A 421 14.71 37.37 -31.48
CA GLY A 421 13.84 36.37 -30.87
C GLY A 421 12.38 36.81 -30.93
N THR A 422 11.53 36.05 -31.61
CA THR A 422 10.07 36.22 -31.57
C THR A 422 9.64 36.21 -30.09
N GLY A 423 8.94 37.23 -29.58
CA GLY A 423 8.50 37.36 -28.18
C GLY A 423 7.59 36.25 -27.62
N VAL A 424 7.50 35.12 -28.34
CA VAL A 424 6.87 33.85 -27.96
C VAL A 424 7.48 33.30 -26.67
N GLY A 425 8.78 33.43 -26.45
CA GLY A 425 9.41 32.98 -25.18
C GLY A 425 8.85 33.73 -23.97
N ASP A 426 8.80 35.07 -24.06
CA ASP A 426 8.26 35.92 -23.00
C ASP A 426 6.76 35.65 -22.75
N SER A 427 6.00 35.37 -23.81
CA SER A 427 4.57 35.07 -23.69
C SER A 427 4.31 33.72 -23.01
N VAL A 428 5.15 32.71 -23.26
CA VAL A 428 5.09 31.41 -22.56
C VAL A 428 5.44 31.56 -21.08
N VAL A 429 6.46 32.36 -20.73
CA VAL A 429 6.79 32.65 -19.33
C VAL A 429 5.63 33.33 -18.61
N ASN A 430 5.01 34.33 -19.23
CA ASN A 430 3.82 34.99 -18.68
C ASN A 430 2.67 34.00 -18.47
N GLN A 431 2.46 33.10 -19.42
CA GLN A 431 1.40 32.08 -19.33
C GLN A 431 1.68 31.09 -18.20
N LEU A 432 2.93 30.66 -17.99
CA LEU A 432 3.32 29.79 -16.88
C LEU A 432 3.15 30.49 -15.52
N LEU A 433 3.59 31.75 -15.41
CA LEU A 433 3.38 32.56 -14.21
C LEU A 433 1.89 32.73 -13.89
N SER A 434 1.08 33.02 -14.89
CA SER A 434 -0.37 33.15 -14.74
C SER A 434 -1.03 31.85 -14.25
N LYS A 435 -0.47 30.69 -14.59
CA LYS A 435 -0.95 29.39 -14.11
C LYS A 435 -0.49 29.06 -12.69
N LEU A 436 0.67 29.57 -12.25
CA LEU A 436 1.18 29.39 -10.89
C LEU A 436 0.57 30.38 -9.89
N ASP A 437 0.36 31.63 -10.32
CA ASP A 437 -0.14 32.75 -9.49
C ASP A 437 -1.64 33.00 -9.64
N GLY A 438 -2.31 32.32 -10.56
CA GLY A 438 -3.67 32.62 -10.99
C GLY A 438 -4.69 32.74 -9.85
N VAL A 439 -5.79 33.45 -10.13
CA VAL A 439 -6.89 33.73 -9.18
C VAL A 439 -7.43 32.45 -8.55
N ASP A 440 -7.48 31.36 -9.32
CA ASP A 440 -7.77 30.03 -8.84
C ASP A 440 -6.46 29.33 -8.43
N GLN A 441 -6.07 29.52 -7.17
CA GLN A 441 -4.87 28.90 -6.62
C GLN A 441 -4.96 27.37 -6.64
N LEU A 442 -4.17 26.72 -7.51
CA LEU A 442 -4.15 25.26 -7.67
C LEU A 442 -3.24 24.62 -6.61
N ASN A 443 -3.85 24.14 -5.53
CA ASN A 443 -3.14 23.46 -4.44
C ASN A 443 -2.74 22.01 -4.77
N ASN A 444 -3.31 21.45 -5.84
CA ASN A 444 -3.12 20.08 -6.28
C ASN A 444 -2.05 19.90 -7.37
N ILE A 445 -1.17 20.88 -7.58
CA ILE A 445 -0.12 20.83 -8.58
C ILE A 445 1.27 20.89 -7.93
N LEU A 446 2.19 20.11 -8.49
CA LEU A 446 3.62 20.22 -8.25
C LEU A 446 4.35 20.35 -9.60
N LEU A 447 5.00 21.49 -9.79
CA LEU A 447 5.88 21.77 -10.92
C LEU A 447 7.32 21.40 -10.56
N ILE A 448 7.98 20.56 -11.35
CA ILE A 448 9.40 20.25 -11.21
C ILE A 448 10.12 20.76 -12.44
N GLY A 449 10.88 21.84 -12.30
CA GLY A 449 11.74 22.38 -13.35
C GLY A 449 13.15 21.83 -13.24
N MET A 450 13.76 21.49 -14.38
CA MET A 450 15.15 21.05 -14.44
C MET A 450 15.93 21.95 -15.39
N THR A 451 17.13 22.35 -14.99
CA THR A 451 17.99 23.19 -15.82
C THR A 451 19.45 22.92 -15.55
N ASN A 452 20.32 23.13 -16.54
CA ASN A 452 21.76 23.17 -16.32
C ASN A 452 22.23 24.57 -15.91
N ARG A 453 21.41 25.61 -16.14
CA ARG A 453 21.78 27.02 -16.07
C ARG A 453 20.73 27.83 -15.32
N LYS A 454 20.83 27.83 -13.98
CA LYS A 454 19.94 28.61 -13.11
C LYS A 454 19.99 30.11 -13.42
N ASP A 455 21.16 30.61 -13.80
CA ASP A 455 21.43 32.01 -14.19
C ASP A 455 20.57 32.49 -15.35
N MET A 456 20.15 31.59 -16.24
CA MET A 456 19.38 31.94 -17.43
C MET A 456 17.87 32.02 -17.18
N ILE A 457 17.39 31.53 -16.04
CA ILE A 457 15.97 31.48 -15.71
C ILE A 457 15.46 32.86 -15.31
N ASP A 458 14.24 33.21 -15.73
CA ASP A 458 13.54 34.40 -15.28
C ASP A 458 13.36 34.40 -13.75
N GLU A 459 13.90 35.42 -13.07
CA GLU A 459 13.80 35.59 -11.62
C GLU A 459 12.35 35.63 -11.10
N ALA A 460 11.39 36.04 -11.93
CA ALA A 460 9.98 35.99 -11.59
C ALA A 460 9.56 34.56 -11.23
N LEU A 461 10.00 33.54 -11.97
CA LEU A 461 9.64 32.15 -11.67
C LEU A 461 10.27 31.64 -10.37
N LEU A 462 11.39 32.21 -9.95
CA LEU A 462 12.17 31.79 -8.77
C LEU A 462 11.62 32.33 -7.44
N ARG A 463 10.58 33.18 -7.48
CA ARG A 463 10.00 33.78 -6.27
C ARG A 463 9.23 32.75 -5.43
N PRO A 464 9.15 32.94 -4.10
CA PRO A 464 8.33 32.11 -3.21
C PRO A 464 6.88 31.99 -3.70
N GLY A 465 6.27 30.81 -3.55
CA GLY A 465 4.95 30.49 -4.10
C GLY A 465 4.94 30.01 -5.57
N ARG A 466 6.07 30.11 -6.28
CA ARG A 466 6.27 29.57 -7.64
C ARG A 466 7.28 28.42 -7.60
N LEU A 467 8.46 28.55 -8.21
CA LEU A 467 9.59 27.62 -8.02
C LEU A 467 10.36 28.08 -6.78
N GLU A 468 9.89 27.72 -5.59
CA GLU A 468 10.47 28.22 -4.34
C GLU A 468 11.58 27.34 -3.78
N VAL A 469 11.50 26.03 -3.98
CA VAL A 469 12.55 25.10 -3.54
C VAL A 469 13.57 24.97 -4.65
N HIS A 470 14.76 25.54 -4.46
CA HIS A 470 15.87 25.36 -5.39
C HIS A 470 16.85 24.35 -4.82
N MET A 471 17.21 23.36 -5.63
CA MET A 471 18.18 22.34 -5.27
C MET A 471 19.30 22.27 -6.30
N GLU A 472 20.52 22.41 -5.81
CA GLU A 472 21.70 22.12 -6.59
C GLU A 472 22.03 20.63 -6.54
N ILE A 473 22.21 20.02 -7.70
CA ILE A 473 22.65 18.64 -7.87
C ILE A 473 24.08 18.70 -8.42
N SER A 474 25.03 18.70 -7.49
CA SER A 474 26.46 18.75 -7.76
C SER A 474 27.01 17.38 -8.18
N LEU A 475 28.32 17.33 -8.46
CA LEU A 475 29.01 16.06 -8.73
C LEU A 475 29.02 15.17 -7.47
N PRO A 476 28.92 13.84 -7.63
CA PRO A 476 28.90 12.92 -6.49
C PRO A 476 30.26 12.88 -5.76
N ASP A 477 30.19 12.73 -4.44
CA ASP A 477 31.36 12.46 -3.61
C ASP A 477 31.86 11.02 -3.78
N GLU A 478 32.96 10.64 -3.10
CA GLU A 478 33.53 9.29 -3.25
C GLU A 478 32.54 8.18 -2.86
N PHE A 479 31.77 8.39 -1.79
CA PHE A 479 30.75 7.45 -1.35
C PHE A 479 29.60 7.36 -2.37
N GLY A 480 29.15 8.48 -2.89
CA GLY A 480 28.14 8.57 -3.92
C GLY A 480 28.55 7.89 -5.23
N ARG A 481 29.81 8.06 -5.65
CA ARG A 481 30.35 7.34 -6.81
C ARG A 481 30.36 5.83 -6.58
N GLN A 482 30.72 5.38 -5.38
CA GLN A 482 30.64 3.96 -5.02
C GLN A 482 29.20 3.43 -5.10
N GLN A 483 28.21 4.19 -4.60
CA GLN A 483 26.80 3.84 -4.69
C GLN A 483 26.33 3.77 -6.16
N ILE A 484 26.69 4.76 -6.99
CA ILE A 484 26.36 4.78 -8.42
C ILE A 484 26.97 3.56 -9.13
N LEU A 485 28.26 3.28 -8.93
CA LEU A 485 28.93 2.10 -9.47
C LEU A 485 28.24 0.80 -9.04
N LYS A 486 27.86 0.70 -7.77
CA LYS A 486 27.11 -0.45 -7.23
C LYS A 486 25.78 -0.61 -7.97
N ILE A 487 25.00 0.46 -8.13
CA ILE A 487 23.70 0.44 -8.82
C ILE A 487 23.85 -0.07 -10.27
N HIS A 488 24.81 0.47 -11.02
CA HIS A 488 25.03 0.06 -12.42
C HIS A 488 25.57 -1.37 -12.56
N THR A 489 26.33 -1.85 -11.57
CA THR A 489 26.93 -3.20 -11.60
C THR A 489 26.09 -4.28 -10.94
N THR A 490 25.02 -3.95 -10.20
CA THR A 490 24.12 -4.92 -9.53
C THR A 490 23.66 -6.03 -10.47
N LYS A 491 23.15 -5.67 -11.67
CA LYS A 491 22.70 -6.66 -12.65
C LYS A 491 23.85 -7.52 -13.19
N MET A 492 25.05 -6.97 -13.36
CA MET A 492 26.20 -7.76 -13.82
C MET A 492 26.62 -8.77 -12.76
N ARG A 493 26.59 -8.36 -11.48
CA ARG A 493 26.89 -9.23 -10.34
C ARG A 493 25.86 -10.33 -10.17
N GLU A 494 24.56 -9.99 -10.20
CA GLU A 494 23.46 -10.96 -10.07
C GLU A 494 23.48 -12.02 -11.18
N ASN A 495 23.90 -11.65 -12.39
CA ASN A 495 24.01 -12.58 -13.52
C ASN A 495 25.36 -13.32 -13.60
N GLY A 496 26.24 -13.17 -12.60
CA GLY A 496 27.55 -13.83 -12.58
C GLY A 496 28.48 -13.39 -13.71
N LYS A 497 28.35 -12.13 -14.16
CA LYS A 497 29.17 -11.52 -15.24
C LYS A 497 30.23 -10.56 -14.72
N MET A 498 30.38 -10.48 -13.40
CA MET A 498 31.39 -9.67 -12.71
C MET A 498 32.33 -10.62 -11.97
N ALA A 499 33.63 -10.44 -12.12
CA ALA A 499 34.62 -11.20 -11.37
C ALA A 499 34.66 -10.76 -9.91
N ASP A 500 35.02 -11.70 -9.01
CA ASP A 500 35.03 -11.47 -7.56
C ASP A 500 36.12 -10.50 -7.09
N ASP A 501 37.14 -10.27 -7.91
CA ASP A 501 38.26 -9.35 -7.65
C ASP A 501 37.92 -7.88 -7.92
N VAL A 502 36.77 -7.59 -8.51
CA VAL A 502 36.38 -6.21 -8.88
C VAL A 502 35.98 -5.40 -7.63
N ASN A 503 36.84 -4.45 -7.25
CA ASN A 503 36.64 -3.58 -6.11
C ASN A 503 36.02 -2.22 -6.47
N LEU A 504 34.72 -2.06 -6.20
CA LEU A 504 33.99 -0.81 -6.46
C LEU A 504 34.49 0.39 -5.64
N ALA A 505 35.04 0.16 -4.43
CA ALA A 505 35.57 1.24 -3.61
C ALA A 505 36.87 1.82 -4.19
N GLU A 506 37.68 0.97 -4.82
CA GLU A 506 38.89 1.41 -5.52
C GLU A 506 38.54 2.19 -6.79
N LEU A 507 37.56 1.72 -7.56
CA LEU A 507 37.03 2.44 -8.73
C LEU A 507 36.43 3.80 -8.35
N ALA A 508 35.73 3.90 -7.22
CA ALA A 508 35.20 5.17 -6.73
C ALA A 508 36.31 6.19 -6.40
N LYS A 509 37.48 5.72 -5.93
CA LYS A 509 38.65 6.56 -5.65
C LYS A 509 39.36 7.04 -6.91
N SER A 510 39.41 6.21 -7.95
CA SER A 510 40.07 6.55 -9.22
C SER A 510 39.21 7.43 -10.14
N THR A 511 37.89 7.40 -9.99
CA THR A 511 36.91 8.18 -10.79
C THR A 511 36.62 9.58 -10.23
N ARG A 512 37.66 10.31 -9.79
CA ARG A 512 37.48 11.67 -9.22
C ARG A 512 36.81 12.60 -10.22
N ASN A 513 35.84 13.38 -9.74
CA ASN A 513 35.04 14.34 -10.51
C ASN A 513 34.16 13.75 -11.61
N PHE A 514 34.01 12.42 -11.68
CA PHE A 514 33.10 11.82 -12.65
C PHE A 514 31.64 12.06 -12.21
N SER A 515 30.82 12.44 -13.17
CA SER A 515 29.36 12.52 -13.07
C SER A 515 28.73 11.12 -13.16
N GLY A 516 27.46 11.00 -12.77
CA GLY A 516 26.74 9.74 -12.88
C GLY A 516 26.68 9.19 -14.32
N ALA A 517 26.55 10.09 -15.31
CA ALA A 517 26.59 9.71 -16.71
C ALA A 517 27.97 9.19 -17.16
N GLU A 518 29.06 9.80 -16.69
CA GLU A 518 30.43 9.35 -16.99
C GLU A 518 30.74 8.01 -16.30
N ILE A 519 30.26 7.81 -15.07
CA ILE A 519 30.39 6.52 -14.36
C ILE A 519 29.63 5.41 -15.08
N ASN A 520 28.46 5.68 -15.64
CA ASN A 520 27.71 4.71 -16.43
C ASN A 520 28.35 4.43 -17.81
N GLY A 521 29.18 5.35 -18.31
CA GLY A 521 29.92 5.19 -19.56
C GLY A 521 31.23 4.40 -19.40
N LEU A 522 31.75 4.28 -18.18
CA LEU A 522 32.90 3.45 -17.80
C LEU A 522 32.53 1.96 -17.87
#